data_AF-A0A240E525-F1
#
_entry.id   AF-A0A240E525-F1
#
_cell.length_a   1.000
_cell.length_b   1.000
_cell.length_c   1.000
_cell.angle_alpha   90.00
_cell.angle_beta   90.00
_cell.angle_gamma   90.00
#
_symmetry.space_group_name_H-M   'P 1'
#
loop_
_entity.id
_entity.type
_entity.pdbx_description
1 polymer ?
#
loop_
_entity_poly.entity_id
_entity_poly.type
_entity_poly.pdbx_seq_one_letter_code
_entity_poly.pdbx_strand_id
1 'polypeptide(L)'
;MEQFPGNYWTTVTHAIFHLYQYGYNQFKGGWYLEGMTNLMERLLRLGTQGGNGLTPLPATQTELENNVYNVAYNQLWHRLAVLSDNTNGQLNLPFELLNRTYTDGSKVFKDEKLKGHAFIKKVLKNMKLKTDLISSQNNWDPHNWAESDQISPSNRPYMLNVIQETMYQFGMNQILEEQNFLNLN
;
A
#
# COMPACT_ATOMS: atom_id res chain seq x y z
N MET A 1 21.45 -25.55 -7.23
CA MET A 1 20.55 -24.51 -7.77
C MET A 1 19.08 -24.72 -7.38
N GLU A 2 18.76 -25.58 -6.40
CA GLU A 2 17.36 -25.93 -6.08
C GLU A 2 16.61 -24.92 -5.20
N GLN A 3 17.29 -23.90 -4.68
CA GLN A 3 16.68 -22.84 -3.85
C GLN A 3 16.88 -21.44 -4.46
N PHE A 4 17.13 -21.37 -5.76
CA PHE A 4 17.12 -20.10 -6.48
C PHE A 4 15.77 -19.94 -7.20
N PRO A 5 15.09 -18.79 -7.05
CA PRO A 5 15.36 -17.71 -6.13
C PRO A 5 14.53 -17.88 -4.84
N GLY A 6 15.16 -18.25 -3.72
CA GLY A 6 14.50 -18.40 -2.41
C GLY A 6 14.01 -17.07 -1.83
N ASN A 7 13.94 -16.97 -0.50
CA ASN A 7 13.37 -15.81 0.22
C ASN A 7 13.95 -14.43 -0.18
N TYR A 8 15.15 -14.38 -0.79
CA TYR A 8 15.86 -13.16 -1.21
C TYR A 8 15.10 -12.25 -2.19
N TRP A 9 14.28 -12.80 -3.09
CA TRP A 9 13.54 -11.95 -4.05
C TRP A 9 12.31 -11.29 -3.44
N THR A 10 11.78 -11.83 -2.34
CA THR A 10 10.81 -11.07 -1.54
C THR A 10 11.47 -9.78 -1.06
N THR A 11 12.70 -9.85 -0.55
CA THR A 11 13.48 -8.69 -0.08
C THR A 11 13.75 -7.69 -1.20
N VAL A 12 14.08 -8.14 -2.42
CA VAL A 12 14.27 -7.24 -3.57
C VAL A 12 12.97 -6.54 -3.95
N THR A 13 11.85 -7.28 -4.02
CA THR A 13 10.53 -6.72 -4.33
C THR A 13 10.12 -5.67 -3.30
N HIS A 14 10.33 -6.02 -2.04
CA HIS A 14 10.05 -5.18 -0.89
C HIS A 14 10.82 -3.85 -1.00
N ALA A 15 12.14 -3.92 -1.20
CA ALA A 15 12.99 -2.76 -1.37
C ALA A 15 12.63 -1.92 -2.62
N ILE A 16 12.30 -2.58 -3.75
CA ILE A 16 11.85 -1.87 -4.96
C ILE A 16 10.54 -1.12 -4.71
N PHE A 17 9.59 -1.72 -3.97
CA PHE A 17 8.32 -1.04 -3.72
C PHE A 17 8.50 0.22 -2.86
N HIS A 18 9.42 0.21 -1.90
CA HIS A 18 9.79 1.42 -1.17
C HIS A 18 10.27 2.54 -2.10
N LEU A 19 11.02 2.25 -3.16
CA LEU A 19 11.43 3.27 -4.13
C LEU A 19 10.22 3.94 -4.80
N TYR A 20 9.16 3.19 -5.11
CA TYR A 20 7.92 3.79 -5.59
C TYR A 20 7.28 4.68 -4.52
N GLN A 21 7.17 4.19 -3.28
CA GLN A 21 6.61 4.99 -2.18
C GLN A 21 7.37 6.31 -1.99
N TYR A 22 8.70 6.27 -1.96
CA TYR A 22 9.58 7.44 -1.86
C TYR A 22 9.48 8.35 -3.09
N GLY A 23 9.32 7.78 -4.28
CA GLY A 23 9.15 8.56 -5.51
C GLY A 23 7.81 9.29 -5.60
N TYR A 24 6.76 8.76 -4.96
CA TYR A 24 5.45 9.41 -4.92
C TYR A 24 5.39 10.52 -3.87
N ASN A 25 5.87 10.29 -2.65
CA ASN A 25 5.65 11.22 -1.54
C ASN A 25 6.73 11.12 -0.45
N GLN A 26 6.68 12.07 0.48
CA GLN A 26 7.68 12.22 1.56
C GLN A 26 7.32 11.47 2.86
N PHE A 27 6.15 10.83 2.98
CA PHE A 27 5.79 10.12 4.21
C PHE A 27 6.56 8.82 4.37
N LYS A 28 7.07 8.56 5.58
CA LYS A 28 7.86 7.36 5.92
C LYS A 28 7.42 6.61 7.18
N GLY A 29 6.17 6.78 7.61
CA GLY A 29 5.64 6.00 8.74
C GLY A 29 5.73 4.50 8.47
N GLY A 30 6.32 3.72 9.39
CA GLY A 30 6.56 2.29 9.20
C GLY A 30 5.29 1.48 8.91
N TRP A 31 4.17 1.81 9.55
CA TRP A 31 2.86 1.19 9.29
C TRP A 31 2.37 1.36 7.83
N TYR A 32 2.77 2.44 7.17
CA TYR A 32 2.46 2.71 5.78
C TYR A 32 3.46 2.04 4.86
N LEU A 33 4.76 2.25 5.10
CA LEU A 33 5.80 1.68 4.26
C LEU A 33 5.74 0.15 4.27
N GLU A 34 6.00 -0.45 5.43
CA GLU A 34 6.13 -1.89 5.59
C GLU A 34 4.80 -2.61 5.33
N GLY A 35 3.70 -2.08 5.86
CA GLY A 35 2.37 -2.67 5.71
C GLY A 35 1.90 -2.70 4.26
N MET A 36 2.08 -1.60 3.52
CA MET A 36 1.68 -1.53 2.12
C MET A 36 2.62 -2.38 1.25
N THR A 37 3.93 -2.34 1.50
CA THR A 37 4.90 -3.18 0.79
C THR A 37 4.58 -4.66 0.96
N ASN A 38 4.19 -5.09 2.17
CA ASN A 38 3.81 -6.47 2.44
C ASN A 38 2.62 -6.97 1.62
N LEU A 39 1.64 -6.09 1.32
CA LEU A 39 0.58 -6.39 0.37
C LEU A 39 1.17 -6.58 -1.04
N MET A 40 1.99 -5.63 -1.49
CA MET A 40 2.46 -5.57 -2.87
C MET A 40 3.45 -6.67 -3.23
N GLU A 41 4.23 -7.17 -2.26
CA GLU A 41 5.09 -8.35 -2.42
C GLU A 41 4.32 -9.59 -2.91
N ARG A 42 3.03 -9.69 -2.59
CA ARG A 42 2.23 -10.87 -2.94
C ARG A 42 2.07 -11.08 -4.44
N LEU A 43 2.23 -10.02 -5.24
CA LEU A 43 2.28 -10.11 -6.71
C LEU A 43 3.37 -11.07 -7.20
N LEU A 44 4.46 -11.21 -6.44
CA LEU A 44 5.62 -12.02 -6.80
C LEU A 44 5.71 -13.32 -5.98
N ARG A 45 4.63 -13.69 -5.28
CA ARG A 45 4.48 -14.93 -4.50
C ARG A 45 3.33 -15.79 -5.05
N LEU A 46 3.55 -17.10 -5.14
CA LEU A 46 2.51 -18.06 -5.53
C LEU A 46 1.47 -18.22 -4.42
N GLY A 47 0.19 -18.31 -4.79
CA GLY A 47 -0.88 -18.78 -3.90
C GLY A 47 -1.39 -17.78 -2.86
N THR A 48 -1.12 -16.49 -3.04
CA THR A 48 -1.48 -15.46 -2.05
C THR A 48 -2.20 -14.25 -2.66
N GLN A 49 -3.27 -14.49 -3.43
CA GLN A 49 -4.13 -13.45 -4.04
C GLN A 49 -4.44 -12.29 -3.07
N GLY A 50 -3.68 -11.18 -3.13
CA GLY A 50 -3.97 -9.91 -2.44
C GLY A 50 -4.07 -9.93 -0.91
N GLY A 51 -3.64 -11.01 -0.24
CA GLY A 51 -4.01 -11.23 1.16
C GLY A 51 -5.48 -11.59 1.30
N ASN A 52 -5.82 -12.42 2.29
CA ASN A 52 -7.20 -12.84 2.48
C ASN A 52 -8.09 -11.68 2.98
N GLY A 53 -7.50 -10.57 3.45
CA GLY A 53 -8.20 -9.36 3.90
C GLY A 53 -9.27 -9.67 4.95
N LEU A 54 -9.01 -10.65 5.82
CA LEU A 54 -10.00 -11.14 6.79
C LEU A 54 -10.11 -10.25 8.03
N THR A 55 -9.06 -9.51 8.36
CA THR A 55 -9.07 -8.57 9.48
C THR A 55 -9.87 -7.33 9.09
N PRO A 56 -10.96 -6.97 9.81
CA PRO A 56 -11.74 -5.77 9.52
C PRO A 56 -10.92 -4.49 9.66
N LEU A 57 -11.39 -3.41 9.03
CA LEU A 57 -10.87 -2.07 9.26
C LEU A 57 -11.06 -1.66 10.73
N PRO A 58 -10.14 -0.87 11.31
CA PRO A 58 -10.35 -0.28 12.64
C PRO A 58 -11.66 0.49 12.72
N ALA A 59 -12.44 0.26 13.76
CA ALA A 59 -13.70 0.96 14.01
C ALA A 59 -13.56 2.09 15.03
N THR A 60 -12.42 2.15 15.74
CA THR A 60 -12.15 3.14 16.79
C THR A 60 -10.73 3.70 16.69
N GLN A 61 -10.51 4.88 17.28
CA GLN A 61 -9.17 5.48 17.33
C GLN A 61 -8.15 4.60 18.04
N THR A 62 -8.57 3.92 19.11
CA THR A 62 -7.73 3.00 19.87
C THR A 62 -7.28 1.82 18.99
N GLU A 63 -8.17 1.27 18.18
CA GLU A 63 -7.82 0.21 17.22
C GLU A 63 -6.91 0.73 16.12
N LEU A 64 -7.16 1.94 15.61
CA LEU A 64 -6.30 2.55 14.59
C LEU A 64 -4.87 2.75 15.12
N GLU A 65 -4.73 3.26 16.34
CA GLU A 65 -3.44 3.47 16.98
C GLU A 65 -2.71 2.14 17.25
N ASN A 66 -3.40 1.18 17.88
CA ASN A 66 -2.77 -0.06 18.35
C ASN A 66 -2.55 -1.10 17.25
N ASN A 67 -3.46 -1.19 16.27
CA ASN A 67 -3.43 -2.25 15.26
C ASN A 67 -2.85 -1.77 13.92
N VAL A 68 -2.77 -0.45 13.70
CA VAL A 68 -2.22 0.13 12.47
C VAL A 68 -0.99 0.96 12.78
N TYR A 69 -1.13 2.12 13.43
CA TYR A 69 -0.04 3.09 13.50
C TYR A 69 1.21 2.60 14.24
N ASN A 70 1.02 1.77 15.26
CA ASN A 70 2.11 1.19 16.05
C ASN A 70 2.56 -0.19 15.55
N VAL A 71 2.05 -0.65 14.41
CA VAL A 71 2.36 -1.97 13.83
C VAL A 71 2.86 -1.80 12.40
N ALA A 72 4.15 -2.04 12.17
CA ALA A 72 4.76 -1.94 10.85
C ALA A 72 4.07 -2.85 9.81
N TYR A 73 3.96 -4.15 10.10
CA TYR A 73 3.29 -5.14 9.25
C TYR A 73 1.81 -5.34 9.60
N ASN A 74 1.03 -4.26 9.57
CA ASN A 74 -0.40 -4.30 9.88
C ASN A 74 -1.27 -4.86 8.73
N GLN A 75 -2.53 -5.14 9.02
CA GLN A 75 -3.49 -5.73 8.06
C GLN A 75 -4.35 -4.69 7.30
N LEU A 76 -4.17 -3.39 7.55
CA LEU A 76 -5.00 -2.33 6.96
C LEU A 76 -5.05 -2.44 5.43
N TRP A 77 -3.87 -2.53 4.81
CA TRP A 77 -3.74 -2.51 3.36
C TRP A 77 -4.35 -3.74 2.70
N HIS A 78 -4.27 -4.91 3.34
CA HIS A 78 -4.92 -6.14 2.86
C HIS A 78 -6.44 -5.99 2.88
N ARG A 79 -7.01 -5.43 3.95
CA ARG A 79 -8.46 -5.22 4.03
C ARG A 79 -8.95 -4.18 3.01
N LEU A 80 -8.27 -3.04 2.91
CA LEU A 80 -8.57 -2.01 1.91
C LEU A 80 -8.47 -2.56 0.48
N ALA A 81 -7.48 -3.40 0.20
CA ALA A 81 -7.32 -4.02 -1.11
C ALA A 81 -8.48 -4.95 -1.48
N VAL A 82 -9.01 -5.71 -0.52
CA VAL A 82 -10.17 -6.57 -0.74
C VAL A 82 -11.45 -5.74 -0.91
N LEU A 83 -11.68 -4.73 -0.07
CA LEU A 83 -12.90 -3.93 -0.11
C LEU A 83 -12.99 -3.05 -1.37
N SER A 84 -11.86 -2.54 -1.84
CA SER A 84 -11.80 -1.64 -3.01
C SER A 84 -11.82 -2.36 -4.37
N ASP A 85 -11.63 -3.69 -4.40
CA ASP A 85 -11.45 -4.43 -5.64
C ASP A 85 -12.75 -4.99 -6.21
N ASN A 86 -13.15 -4.48 -7.37
CA ASN A 86 -14.25 -5.01 -8.18
C ASN A 86 -13.78 -5.82 -9.39
N THR A 87 -12.46 -6.03 -9.53
CA THR A 87 -11.86 -6.69 -10.71
C THR A 87 -11.48 -8.14 -10.44
N ASN A 88 -11.71 -8.64 -9.22
CA ASN A 88 -11.19 -9.93 -8.75
C ASN A 88 -9.65 -10.03 -8.93
N GLY A 89 -8.98 -8.91 -8.69
CA GLY A 89 -7.55 -8.72 -8.79
C GLY A 89 -7.01 -8.71 -10.22
N GLN A 90 -7.84 -8.69 -11.26
CA GLN A 90 -7.37 -8.79 -12.64
C GLN A 90 -6.34 -7.70 -12.96
N LEU A 91 -5.15 -8.15 -13.37
CA LEU A 91 -4.10 -7.27 -13.90
C LEU A 91 -4.14 -7.31 -15.42
N ASN A 92 -4.43 -6.16 -16.04
CA ASN A 92 -4.34 -5.98 -17.48
C ASN A 92 -2.91 -5.60 -17.84
N LEU A 93 -2.01 -6.58 -17.83
CA LEU A 93 -0.61 -6.40 -18.20
C LEU A 93 -0.36 -6.88 -19.64
N PRO A 94 0.55 -6.22 -20.39
CA PRO A 94 1.01 -6.72 -21.67
C PRO A 94 1.50 -8.17 -21.57
N PHE A 95 1.18 -8.98 -22.59
CA PHE A 95 1.58 -10.39 -22.68
C PHE A 95 3.10 -10.59 -22.50
N GLU A 96 3.90 -9.65 -22.99
CA GLU A 96 5.36 -9.65 -22.86
C GLU A 96 5.83 -9.56 -21.39
N LEU A 97 5.08 -8.89 -20.52
CA LEU A 97 5.39 -8.82 -19.10
C LEU A 97 4.96 -10.10 -18.38
N LEU A 98 3.75 -10.61 -18.67
CA LEU A 98 3.21 -11.82 -18.05
C LEU A 98 4.05 -13.08 -18.35
N ASN A 99 4.71 -13.10 -19.50
CA ASN A 99 5.58 -14.21 -19.92
C ASN A 99 7.06 -13.96 -19.69
N ARG A 100 7.42 -12.85 -19.05
CA ARG A 100 8.82 -12.61 -18.72
C ARG A 100 9.30 -13.64 -17.70
N THR A 101 10.45 -14.25 -17.98
CA THR A 101 11.09 -15.23 -17.11
C THR A 101 12.44 -14.74 -16.62
N TYR A 102 12.88 -15.26 -15.48
CA TYR A 102 14.27 -15.18 -15.05
C TYR A 102 15.15 -16.12 -15.88
N THR A 103 16.47 -16.03 -15.71
CA THR A 103 17.45 -16.87 -16.43
C THR A 103 17.31 -18.36 -16.11
N ASP A 104 16.63 -18.72 -15.01
CA ASP A 104 16.31 -20.09 -14.62
C ASP A 104 14.99 -20.61 -15.25
N GLY A 105 14.32 -19.79 -16.06
CA GLY A 105 13.05 -20.13 -16.71
C GLY A 105 11.80 -19.90 -15.84
N SER A 106 11.93 -19.55 -14.56
CA SER A 106 10.78 -19.24 -13.70
C SER A 106 10.14 -17.90 -14.09
N LYS A 107 8.80 -17.78 -13.99
CA LYS A 107 8.09 -16.53 -14.29
C LYS A 107 8.47 -15.42 -13.30
N VAL A 108 8.65 -14.20 -13.82
CA VAL A 108 8.79 -12.99 -12.99
C VAL A 108 7.51 -12.74 -12.21
N PHE A 109 6.37 -12.65 -12.91
CA PHE A 109 5.05 -12.58 -12.29
C PHE A 109 4.56 -13.99 -11.99
N LYS A 110 4.48 -14.31 -10.69
CA LYS A 110 4.06 -15.63 -10.24
C LYS A 110 2.53 -15.75 -10.13
N ASP A 111 1.85 -14.62 -10.05
CA ASP A 111 0.39 -14.52 -10.09
C ASP A 111 0.00 -13.44 -11.11
N GLU A 112 -1.17 -13.61 -11.72
CA GLU A 112 -1.76 -12.66 -12.68
C GLU A 112 -2.83 -11.79 -12.00
N LYS A 113 -3.01 -11.97 -10.69
CA LYS A 113 -3.98 -11.26 -9.87
C LYS A 113 -3.37 -10.54 -8.68
N LEU A 114 -3.81 -9.31 -8.46
CA LEU A 114 -3.51 -8.52 -7.27
C LEU A 114 -4.70 -7.65 -6.91
N LYS A 115 -5.45 -8.01 -5.87
CA LYS A 115 -6.57 -7.18 -5.40
C LYS A 115 -6.08 -5.80 -4.95
N GLY A 116 -6.90 -4.78 -5.19
CA GLY A 116 -6.65 -3.42 -4.72
C GLY A 116 -5.54 -2.66 -5.44
N HIS A 117 -4.94 -3.20 -6.51
CA HIS A 117 -3.82 -2.56 -7.20
C HIS A 117 -4.14 -1.12 -7.67
N ALA A 118 -5.36 -0.91 -8.18
CA ALA A 118 -5.83 0.40 -8.64
C ALA A 118 -6.01 1.36 -7.45
N PHE A 119 -6.53 0.87 -6.33
CA PHE A 119 -6.70 1.63 -5.10
C PHE A 119 -5.36 2.07 -4.52
N ILE A 120 -4.41 1.15 -4.36
CA ILE A 120 -3.05 1.46 -3.86
C ILE A 120 -2.36 2.50 -4.75
N LYS A 121 -2.44 2.34 -6.07
CA LYS A 121 -1.92 3.33 -7.02
C LYS A 121 -2.56 4.70 -6.82
N LYS A 122 -3.87 4.76 -6.56
CA LYS A 122 -4.57 6.03 -6.32
C LYS A 122 -4.19 6.64 -4.96
N VAL A 123 -4.04 5.84 -3.91
CA VAL A 123 -3.53 6.30 -2.61
C VAL A 123 -2.16 6.95 -2.79
N LEU A 124 -1.21 6.31 -3.46
CA LEU A 124 0.13 6.87 -3.70
C LEU A 124 0.08 8.23 -4.42
N LYS A 125 -0.79 8.36 -5.44
CA LYS A 125 -1.00 9.63 -6.15
C LYS A 125 -1.62 10.70 -5.26
N ASN A 126 -2.59 10.36 -4.42
CA ASN A 126 -3.22 11.32 -3.52
C ASN A 126 -2.26 11.71 -2.38
N MET A 127 -1.42 10.78 -1.89
CA MET A 127 -0.35 11.09 -0.94
C MET A 127 0.64 12.09 -1.54
N LYS A 128 1.02 11.93 -2.82
CA LYS A 128 1.85 12.91 -3.52
C LYS A 128 1.27 14.31 -3.45
N LEU A 129 0.00 14.45 -3.83
CA LEU A 129 -0.69 15.75 -3.80
C LEU A 129 -0.69 16.36 -2.40
N LYS A 130 -0.90 15.53 -1.37
CA LYS A 130 -0.87 15.98 0.03
C LYS A 130 0.52 16.43 0.45
N THR A 131 1.58 15.68 0.13
CA THR A 131 2.94 16.08 0.51
C THR A 131 3.43 17.30 -0.28
N ASP A 132 3.05 17.44 -1.55
CA ASP A 132 3.35 18.65 -2.33
C ASP A 132 2.69 19.89 -1.67
N LEU A 133 1.43 19.76 -1.22
CA LEU A 133 0.73 20.82 -0.50
C LEU A 133 1.41 21.17 0.84
N ILE A 134 1.75 20.17 1.66
CA ILE A 134 2.43 20.40 2.94
C ILE A 134 3.79 21.08 2.71
N SER A 135 4.52 20.66 1.69
CA SER A 135 5.81 21.27 1.32
C SER A 135 5.63 22.75 0.98
N SER A 136 4.62 23.08 0.17
CA SER A 136 4.29 24.46 -0.17
C SER A 136 3.88 25.28 1.05
N GLN A 137 3.12 24.72 1.98
CA GLN A 137 2.65 25.40 3.19
C GLN A 137 3.79 25.70 4.17
N ASN A 138 4.76 24.79 4.27
CA ASN A 138 5.90 24.93 5.17
C ASN A 138 7.15 25.53 4.51
N ASN A 139 7.07 25.89 3.21
CA ASN A 139 8.21 26.34 2.40
C ASN A 139 9.39 25.34 2.42
N TRP A 140 9.08 24.05 2.30
CA TRP A 140 10.04 22.96 2.23
C TRP A 140 10.32 22.54 0.79
N ASP A 141 11.49 21.94 0.56
CA ASP A 141 11.77 21.23 -0.68
C ASP A 141 10.80 20.03 -0.81
N PRO A 142 9.98 19.94 -1.88
CA PRO A 142 8.99 18.87 -2.04
C PRO A 142 9.58 17.47 -2.17
N HIS A 143 10.89 17.35 -2.41
CA HIS A 143 11.59 16.08 -2.60
C HIS A 143 12.59 15.75 -1.51
N ASN A 144 12.82 16.66 -0.55
CA ASN A 144 13.89 16.51 0.44
C ASN A 144 13.46 17.00 1.83
N TRP A 145 12.39 16.42 2.37
CA TRP A 145 12.02 16.65 3.77
C TRP A 145 13.10 16.10 4.70
N ALA A 146 13.28 16.74 5.86
CA ALA A 146 14.13 16.16 6.90
C ALA A 146 13.52 14.83 7.38
N GLU A 147 14.37 13.86 7.73
CA GLU A 147 13.91 12.53 8.11
C GLU A 147 12.92 12.57 9.29
N SER A 148 13.16 13.46 10.27
CA SER A 148 12.24 13.71 11.39
C SER A 148 10.84 14.11 10.94
N ASP A 149 10.73 14.89 9.86
CA ASP A 149 9.45 15.33 9.31
C ASP A 149 8.78 14.22 8.50
N GLN A 150 9.56 13.38 7.82
CA GLN A 150 9.05 12.24 7.03
C GLN A 150 8.40 11.18 7.93
N ILE A 151 8.99 10.90 9.11
CA ILE A 151 8.51 9.87 10.05
C ILE A 151 7.56 10.40 11.13
N SER A 152 7.33 11.72 11.18
CA SER A 152 6.57 12.34 12.27
C SER A 152 5.17 11.74 12.44
N PRO A 153 4.75 11.41 13.68
CA PRO A 153 3.37 11.03 13.97
C PRO A 153 2.34 12.10 13.60
N SER A 154 2.73 13.38 13.49
CA SER A 154 1.84 14.46 13.02
C SER A 154 1.37 14.27 11.57
N ASN A 155 2.01 13.37 10.81
CA ASN A 155 1.58 13.03 9.45
C ASN A 155 0.37 12.08 9.43
N ARG A 156 0.12 11.35 10.52
CA ARG A 156 -0.91 10.30 10.57
C ARG A 156 -2.31 10.80 10.18
N PRO A 157 -2.80 11.97 10.67
CA PRO A 157 -4.11 12.47 10.24
C PRO A 157 -4.17 12.85 8.76
N TYR A 158 -3.11 13.45 8.21
CA TYR A 158 -3.04 13.74 6.76
C TYR A 158 -3.12 12.48 5.92
N MET A 159 -2.41 11.42 6.34
CA MET A 159 -2.39 10.14 5.67
C MET A 159 -3.75 9.43 5.79
N LEU A 160 -4.40 9.46 6.96
CA LEU A 160 -5.74 8.92 7.16
C LEU A 160 -6.75 9.60 6.25
N ASN A 161 -6.74 10.94 6.22
CA ASN A 161 -7.60 11.73 5.35
C ASN A 161 -7.41 11.36 3.87
N VAL A 162 -6.16 11.19 3.41
CA VAL A 162 -5.90 10.72 2.03
C VAL A 162 -6.47 9.33 1.78
N ILE A 163 -6.36 8.40 2.73
CA ILE A 163 -6.93 7.05 2.59
C ILE A 163 -8.45 7.13 2.49
N GLN A 164 -9.11 7.87 3.39
CA GLN A 164 -10.56 8.04 3.42
C GLN A 164 -11.09 8.75 2.16
N GLU A 165 -10.40 9.79 1.68
CA GLU A 165 -10.72 10.44 0.40
C GLU A 165 -10.60 9.46 -0.79
N THR A 166 -9.59 8.60 -0.76
CA THR A 166 -9.42 7.57 -1.79
C THR A 166 -10.51 6.50 -1.71
N MET A 167 -10.95 6.14 -0.51
CA MET A 167 -12.11 5.25 -0.29
C MET A 167 -13.37 5.83 -0.95
N TYR A 168 -13.68 7.10 -0.71
CA TYR A 168 -14.82 7.75 -1.37
C TYR A 168 -14.70 7.76 -2.90
N GLN A 169 -13.50 8.00 -3.44
CA GLN A 169 -13.27 7.97 -4.89
C GLN A 169 -13.49 6.58 -5.51
N PHE A 170 -13.38 5.52 -4.70
CA PHE A 170 -13.67 4.14 -5.09
C PHE A 170 -15.10 3.71 -4.73
N GLY A 171 -15.96 4.64 -4.30
CA GLY A 171 -17.35 4.35 -3.95
C GLY A 171 -17.52 3.57 -2.65
N MET A 172 -16.46 3.46 -1.84
CA MET A 172 -16.51 2.81 -0.53
C MET A 172 -17.22 3.75 0.45
N ASN A 173 -18.33 3.26 1.00
CA ASN A 173 -19.21 3.84 2.04
C ASN A 173 -20.50 2.97 2.16
N GLN A 174 -20.45 1.74 1.69
CA GLN A 174 -21.63 0.91 1.43
C GLN A 174 -22.00 0.03 2.62
N ILE A 175 -21.00 -0.27 3.47
CA ILE A 175 -21.17 -1.15 4.63
C ILE A 175 -20.72 -0.44 5.92
N LEU A 176 -21.24 -0.92 7.05
CA LEU A 176 -20.97 -0.34 8.37
C LEU A 176 -19.46 -0.27 8.70
N GLU A 177 -18.68 -1.28 8.28
CA GLU A 177 -17.24 -1.29 8.48
C GLU A 177 -16.54 -0.10 7.80
N GLU A 178 -16.89 0.16 6.54
CA GLU A 178 -16.34 1.30 5.77
C GLU A 178 -16.76 2.61 6.43
N GLN A 179 -18.04 2.73 6.79
CA GLN A 179 -18.60 3.92 7.44
C GLN A 179 -17.90 4.23 8.77
N ASN A 180 -17.65 3.22 9.60
CA ASN A 180 -16.95 3.41 10.86
C ASN A 180 -15.52 3.92 10.64
N PHE A 181 -14.78 3.33 9.70
CA PHE A 181 -13.41 3.75 9.39
C PHE A 181 -13.36 5.16 8.76
N LEU A 182 -14.32 5.49 7.90
CA LEU A 182 -14.45 6.81 7.28
C LEU A 182 -14.76 7.93 8.30
N ASN A 183 -15.30 7.58 9.46
CA ASN A 183 -15.62 8.54 10.53
C ASN A 183 -14.50 8.71 11.57
N LEU A 184 -13.35 8.05 11.41
CA LEU A 184 -12.17 8.22 12.27
C LEU A 184 -11.44 9.54 11.96
N ASN A 185 -10.73 10.08 12.97
CA ASN A 185 -10.02 11.37 12.90
C ASN A 185 -8.51 11.25 13.19
#